data_AF-A0A093CM43-F1
#
_entry.id   AF-A0A093CM43-F1
#
_cell.length_a   1.000
_cell.length_b   1.000
_cell.length_c   1.000
_cell.angle_alpha   90.00
_cell.angle_beta   90.00
_cell.angle_gamma   90.00
#
_symmetry.space_group_name_H-M   'P 1'
#
loop_
_entity.id
_entity.type
_entity.pdbx_description
1 polymer ?
#
loop_
_entity_poly.entity_id
_entity_poly.type
_entity_poly.pdbx_seq_one_letter_code
_entity_poly.pdbx_strand_id
1 'polypeptide(L)'
;VSAALNESDVLQKMAEEAGKEKPNAKPIKGISGLKVKELRPPVISLGLRPGSGLFMAVLVQMTIAGRSFVGGNMEIALAANLTAGSQLGQDAAGIPLLRAGSCHVALVSVQANLPSSVLPKVMSKFLSSTLQKVLPGLLCPAVDAVLNLVNAKFTTMTAELPLGPAGTLQYALLTPPVTTATFIELDLKTILHQKEGKEVDLPTDQPSLASLLPQRDAATQLVLSANFLGAELSLLQESFNLEISNNMVVNWGENGMSPLCFDSSQISRLLPPSQPVLIEMREAKAPLVTITPDKSSVQLFSTAEFRVSPSDSAPEPLFVLDVHSDLDAHFAVAEETLWLSLSLRRAVCRLHHFSVSGAPVLAGVVHVAYVPSINRVLRRGVPLPQLLGITYQEANIRGMEVGT
;
A
#
# COMPACT_ATOMS: atom_id res chain seq x y z
N VAL A 1 9.96 13.01 -0.11
CA VAL A 1 10.95 12.77 -1.20
C VAL A 1 12.20 12.07 -0.70
N SER A 2 12.76 12.41 0.46
CA SER A 2 13.93 11.70 1.03
C SER A 2 13.71 10.20 1.27
N ALA A 3 12.49 9.77 1.60
CA ALA A 3 12.14 8.35 1.67
C ALA A 3 11.88 7.70 0.30
N ALA A 4 11.49 8.50 -0.70
CA ALA A 4 11.07 8.01 -2.01
C ALA A 4 12.23 7.94 -3.03
N LEU A 5 13.25 8.78 -2.93
CA LEU A 5 14.41 8.74 -3.83
C LEU A 5 15.68 9.01 -3.02
N ASN A 6 16.73 8.24 -3.29
CA ASN A 6 18.05 8.50 -2.73
C ASN A 6 18.58 9.81 -3.34
N GLU A 7 19.03 10.73 -2.48
CA GLU A 7 19.55 12.03 -2.89
C GLU A 7 20.74 11.91 -3.85
N SER A 8 21.59 10.89 -3.66
CA SER A 8 22.72 10.60 -4.55
C SER A 8 22.26 10.25 -5.96
N ASP A 9 21.19 9.45 -6.10
CA ASP A 9 20.69 9.00 -7.41
C ASP A 9 20.06 10.17 -8.17
N VAL A 10 19.34 11.04 -7.46
CA VAL A 10 18.76 12.27 -8.03
C VAL A 10 19.87 13.20 -8.50
N LEU A 11 20.88 13.46 -7.67
CA LEU A 11 22.01 14.31 -8.02
C LEU A 11 22.80 13.77 -9.21
N GLN A 12 23.08 12.47 -9.22
CA GLN A 12 23.76 11.82 -10.33
C GLN A 12 22.94 11.94 -11.62
N LYS A 13 21.63 11.67 -11.57
CA LYS A 13 20.77 11.77 -12.76
C LYS A 13 20.67 13.20 -13.29
N MET A 14 20.55 14.18 -12.40
CA MET A 14 20.54 15.60 -12.78
C MET A 14 21.86 16.01 -13.42
N ALA A 15 22.99 15.58 -12.87
CA ALA A 15 24.31 15.86 -13.43
C ALA A 15 24.54 15.17 -14.79
N GLU A 16 24.11 13.91 -14.93
CA GLU A 16 24.17 13.15 -16.19
C GLU A 16 23.35 13.83 -17.29
N GLU A 17 22.09 14.17 -17.05
CA GLU A 17 21.24 14.83 -18.05
C GLU A 17 21.74 16.22 -18.42
N ALA A 18 22.21 16.99 -17.43
CA ALA A 18 22.87 18.27 -17.68
C ALA A 18 24.18 18.11 -18.48
N GLY A 19 24.87 16.98 -18.35
CA GLY A 19 26.11 16.68 -19.06
C GLY A 19 25.93 16.27 -20.53
N LYS A 20 24.73 15.91 -20.98
CA LYS A 20 24.49 15.43 -22.34
C LYS A 20 24.61 16.55 -23.38
N GLU A 21 25.42 16.32 -24.42
CA GLU A 21 25.49 17.21 -25.57
C GLU A 21 24.18 17.15 -26.36
N LYS A 22 23.56 18.31 -26.59
CA LYS A 22 22.35 18.39 -27.42
C LYS A 22 22.72 18.44 -28.90
N PRO A 23 22.16 17.57 -29.77
CA PRO A 23 22.52 17.48 -31.18
C PRO A 23 22.22 18.74 -32.02
N ASN A 24 21.50 19.73 -31.47
CA ASN A 24 21.14 20.99 -32.13
C ASN A 24 21.45 22.25 -31.28
N ALA A 25 22.41 22.18 -30.33
CA ALA A 25 22.78 23.36 -29.56
C ALA A 25 23.47 24.41 -30.46
N LYS A 26 22.83 25.59 -30.63
CA LYS A 26 23.46 26.70 -31.35
C LYS A 26 24.75 27.11 -30.63
N PRO A 27 25.89 27.21 -31.34
CA PRO A 27 27.14 27.60 -30.73
C PRO A 27 27.01 29.02 -30.15
N ILE A 28 27.40 29.16 -28.88
CA ILE A 28 27.47 30.45 -28.21
C ILE A 28 28.69 31.17 -28.78
N LYS A 29 28.48 32.35 -29.37
CA LYS A 29 29.57 33.12 -29.96
C LYS A 29 30.61 33.46 -28.88
N GLY A 30 31.82 32.93 -29.01
CA GLY A 30 32.94 33.19 -28.10
C GLY A 30 32.96 32.37 -26.80
N ILE A 31 32.08 31.39 -26.60
CA ILE A 31 32.21 30.45 -25.46
C ILE A 31 31.99 29.05 -25.98
N SER A 32 32.91 28.13 -25.66
CA SER A 32 32.84 26.75 -26.16
C SER A 32 33.15 25.72 -25.08
N GLY A 33 32.68 24.49 -25.28
CA GLY A 33 33.00 23.35 -24.41
C GLY A 33 32.46 23.51 -22.97
N LEU A 34 31.30 24.15 -22.80
CA LEU A 34 30.66 24.29 -21.50
C LEU A 34 30.25 22.90 -20.97
N LYS A 35 30.73 22.57 -19.77
CA LYS A 35 30.41 21.33 -19.05
C LYS A 35 30.17 21.63 -17.58
N VAL A 36 29.23 20.92 -16.96
CA VAL A 36 29.02 20.98 -15.52
C VAL A 36 30.25 20.36 -14.84
N LYS A 37 30.95 21.15 -14.02
CA LYS A 37 32.11 20.71 -13.23
C LYS A 37 31.69 20.27 -11.84
N GLU A 38 30.76 20.99 -11.24
CA GLU A 38 30.28 20.73 -9.88
C GLU A 38 28.80 21.10 -9.78
N LEU A 39 28.03 20.29 -9.07
CA LEU A 39 26.63 20.55 -8.74
C LEU A 39 26.45 20.35 -7.24
N ARG A 40 25.99 21.39 -6.54
CA ARG A 40 25.67 21.28 -5.11
C ARG A 40 24.28 20.66 -4.92
N PRO A 41 24.03 19.98 -3.79
CA PRO A 41 22.69 19.58 -3.38
C PRO A 41 21.68 20.73 -3.54
N PRO A 42 20.66 20.58 -4.39
CA PRO A 42 19.68 21.63 -4.61
C PRO A 42 18.72 21.73 -3.42
N VAL A 43 18.29 22.95 -3.11
CA VAL A 43 17.21 23.16 -2.14
C VAL A 43 15.89 23.03 -2.86
N ILE A 44 15.06 22.07 -2.47
CA ILE A 44 13.80 21.72 -3.15
C ILE A 44 12.62 22.08 -2.26
N SER A 45 11.67 22.84 -2.80
CA SER A 45 10.36 23.09 -2.23
C SER A 45 9.28 22.49 -3.12
N LEU A 46 8.34 21.77 -2.51
CA LEU A 46 7.23 21.12 -3.21
C LEU A 46 5.92 21.71 -2.77
N GLY A 47 5.02 21.88 -3.72
CA GLY A 47 3.63 22.25 -3.50
C GLY A 47 2.70 21.43 -4.38
N LEU A 48 1.42 21.46 -4.07
CA LEU A 48 0.38 20.85 -4.88
C LEU A 48 -0.32 21.91 -5.72
N ARG A 49 -0.62 21.58 -6.98
CA ARG A 49 -1.41 22.40 -7.87
C ARG A 49 -2.75 21.69 -8.13
N PRO A 50 -3.87 22.23 -7.63
CA PRO A 50 -5.19 21.64 -7.80
C PRO A 50 -5.49 21.30 -9.27
N GLY A 51 -6.00 20.09 -9.51
CA GLY A 51 -6.36 19.60 -10.85
C GLY A 51 -5.18 19.39 -11.80
N SER A 52 -3.93 19.50 -11.34
CA SER A 52 -2.74 19.23 -12.16
C SER A 52 -1.84 18.17 -11.52
N GLY A 53 -1.17 18.48 -10.42
CA GLY A 53 -0.11 17.63 -9.88
C GLY A 53 0.86 18.43 -9.02
N LEU A 54 2.16 18.19 -9.18
CA LEU A 54 3.17 18.81 -8.32
C LEU A 54 3.62 20.16 -8.90
N PHE A 55 3.91 21.09 -8.00
CA PHE A 55 4.69 22.29 -8.27
C PHE A 55 6.03 22.17 -7.54
N MET A 56 7.12 22.38 -8.26
CA MET A 56 8.48 22.24 -7.78
C MET A 56 9.18 23.60 -7.92
N ALA A 57 9.77 24.07 -6.83
CA ALA A 57 10.68 25.22 -6.83
C ALA A 57 12.03 24.77 -6.30
N VAL A 58 13.07 24.89 -7.12
CA VAL A 58 14.38 24.32 -6.88
C VAL A 58 15.44 25.40 -7.02
N LEU A 59 16.22 25.63 -5.96
CA LEU A 59 17.41 26.47 -6.04
C LEU A 59 18.60 25.60 -6.39
N VAL A 60 19.12 25.77 -7.61
CA VAL A 60 20.27 25.03 -8.12
C VAL A 60 21.51 25.91 -8.01
N GLN A 61 22.58 25.35 -7.45
CA GLN A 61 23.90 25.97 -7.40
C GLN A 61 24.91 25.06 -8.10
N MET A 62 25.61 25.57 -9.10
CA MET A 62 26.55 24.77 -9.89
C MET A 62 27.74 25.59 -10.37
N THR A 63 28.80 24.89 -10.73
CA THR A 63 29.97 25.43 -11.41
C THR A 63 30.06 24.82 -12.80
N ILE A 64 30.11 25.67 -13.84
CA ILE A 64 30.29 25.26 -15.23
C ILE A 64 31.71 25.63 -15.66
N ALA A 65 32.44 24.69 -16.26
CA ALA A 65 33.75 24.93 -16.86
C ALA A 65 33.64 24.97 -18.39
N GLY A 66 34.49 25.75 -19.05
CA GLY A 66 34.58 25.80 -20.50
C GLY A 66 35.75 26.67 -20.98
N ARG A 67 35.71 27.06 -22.26
CA ARG A 67 36.68 27.96 -22.88
C ARG A 67 36.06 29.32 -23.16
N SER A 68 36.78 30.37 -22.76
CA SER A 68 36.43 31.77 -23.02
C SER A 68 36.65 32.18 -24.49
N PHE A 69 36.28 33.41 -24.82
CA PHE A 69 36.41 34.02 -26.15
C PHE A 69 37.87 34.25 -26.55
N VAL A 70 38.79 34.24 -25.58
CA VAL A 70 40.25 34.32 -25.79
C VAL A 70 40.91 32.94 -25.82
N GLY A 71 40.14 31.86 -25.75
CA GLY A 71 40.64 30.48 -25.77
C GLY A 71 41.13 29.94 -24.42
N GLY A 72 41.22 30.77 -23.37
CA GLY A 72 41.60 30.35 -22.02
C GLY A 72 40.49 29.64 -21.26
N ASN A 73 40.86 28.79 -20.30
CA ASN A 73 39.92 28.12 -19.40
C ASN A 73 39.12 29.13 -18.58
N MET A 74 37.84 28.86 -18.41
CA MET A 74 36.89 29.69 -17.67
C MET A 74 35.98 28.79 -16.84
N GLU A 75 35.74 29.20 -15.61
CA GLU A 75 34.77 28.62 -14.69
C GLU A 75 33.74 29.68 -14.32
N ILE A 76 32.48 29.26 -14.31
CA ILE A 76 31.33 30.08 -14.01
C ILE A 76 30.60 29.41 -12.86
N ALA A 77 30.68 30.00 -11.67
CA ALA A 77 29.79 29.68 -10.56
C ALA A 77 28.46 30.39 -10.79
N LEU A 78 27.35 29.66 -10.70
CA LEU A 78 26.02 30.24 -10.88
C LEU A 78 25.00 29.65 -9.91
N ALA A 79 24.00 30.46 -9.60
CA ALA A 79 22.78 30.04 -8.92
C ALA A 79 21.57 30.32 -9.82
N ALA A 80 20.64 29.39 -9.90
CA ALA A 80 19.42 29.52 -10.68
C ALA A 80 18.20 28.95 -9.93
N ASN A 81 17.08 29.65 -10.01
CA ASN A 81 15.78 29.16 -9.58
C ASN A 81 15.12 28.42 -10.73
N LEU A 82 14.89 27.14 -10.54
CA LEU A 82 14.13 26.27 -11.44
C LEU A 82 12.73 26.12 -10.86
N THR A 83 11.71 26.54 -11.60
CA THR A 83 10.30 26.30 -11.27
C THR A 83 9.70 25.38 -12.30
N ALA A 84 9.15 24.26 -11.86
CA ALA A 84 8.54 23.28 -12.75
C ALA A 84 7.17 22.84 -12.23
N GLY A 85 6.22 22.64 -13.13
CA GLY A 85 4.95 21.97 -12.85
C GLY A 85 4.96 20.56 -13.42
N SER A 86 4.19 19.66 -12.81
CA SER A 86 3.89 18.35 -13.36
C SER A 86 2.39 18.09 -13.40
N GLN A 87 1.99 17.20 -14.30
CA GLN A 87 0.66 16.63 -14.36
C GLN A 87 0.72 15.21 -13.80
N LEU A 88 -0.10 14.92 -12.80
CA LEU A 88 -0.33 13.60 -12.26
C LEU A 88 -1.57 13.01 -12.93
N GLY A 89 -1.42 11.83 -13.51
CA GLY A 89 -2.50 11.08 -14.13
C GLY A 89 -2.32 9.58 -13.91
N GLN A 90 -2.94 8.79 -14.78
CA GLN A 90 -2.80 7.33 -14.80
C GLN A 90 -2.46 6.85 -16.21
N ASP A 91 -1.76 5.72 -16.30
CA ASP A 91 -1.56 5.02 -17.57
C ASP A 91 -2.68 3.99 -17.84
N ALA A 92 -2.55 3.24 -18.94
CA ALA A 92 -3.54 2.23 -19.33
C ALA A 92 -3.59 1.02 -18.39
N ALA A 93 -2.53 0.77 -17.61
CA ALA A 93 -2.45 -0.31 -16.63
C ALA A 93 -2.98 0.13 -15.24
N GLY A 94 -3.37 1.39 -15.07
CA GLY A 94 -3.79 1.94 -13.78
C GLY A 94 -2.60 2.30 -12.88
N ILE A 95 -1.42 2.55 -13.44
CA ILE A 95 -0.24 3.01 -12.69
C ILE A 95 -0.24 4.55 -12.65
N PRO A 96 -0.01 5.18 -11.48
CA PRO A 96 0.16 6.62 -11.40
C PRO A 96 1.32 7.11 -12.26
N LEU A 97 1.12 8.20 -12.99
CA LEU A 97 2.10 8.74 -13.92
C LEU A 97 2.25 10.26 -13.77
N LEU A 98 3.46 10.71 -13.48
CA LEU A 98 3.85 12.12 -13.50
C LEU A 98 4.47 12.48 -14.84
N ARG A 99 3.95 13.52 -15.49
CA ARG A 99 4.51 14.10 -16.71
C ARG A 99 4.99 15.52 -16.41
N ALA A 100 6.16 15.90 -16.93
CA ALA A 100 6.57 17.29 -16.83
C ALA A 100 5.60 18.18 -17.62
N GLY A 101 5.24 19.30 -16.99
CA GLY A 101 4.46 20.37 -17.61
C GLY A 101 5.37 21.55 -17.96
N SER A 102 5.04 22.72 -17.43
CA SER A 102 5.87 23.91 -17.62
C SER A 102 7.17 23.82 -16.83
N CYS A 103 8.26 24.28 -17.42
CA CYS A 103 9.55 24.45 -16.76
C CYS A 103 10.14 25.82 -17.09
N HIS A 104 10.51 26.57 -16.05
CA HIS A 104 11.13 27.88 -16.17
C HIS A 104 12.38 27.94 -15.31
N VAL A 105 13.43 28.58 -15.85
CA VAL A 105 14.67 28.80 -15.13
C VAL A 105 14.97 30.29 -15.10
N ALA A 106 15.14 30.81 -13.89
CA ALA A 106 15.54 32.19 -13.63
C ALA A 106 16.94 32.22 -13.02
N LEU A 107 17.86 32.89 -13.69
CA LEU A 107 19.22 33.08 -13.18
C LEU A 107 19.21 34.02 -11.97
N VAL A 108 19.79 33.59 -10.85
CA VAL A 108 19.87 34.35 -9.61
C VAL A 108 21.20 35.07 -9.50
N SER A 109 22.31 34.35 -9.72
CA SER A 109 23.66 34.93 -9.66
C SER A 109 24.61 34.24 -10.63
N VAL A 110 25.62 34.98 -11.08
CA VAL A 110 26.69 34.50 -11.96
C VAL A 110 28.00 35.15 -11.53
N GLN A 111 29.02 34.33 -11.34
CA GLN A 111 30.38 34.76 -11.07
C GLN A 111 31.34 33.94 -11.94
N ALA A 112 32.13 34.62 -12.77
CA ALA A 112 33.10 33.96 -13.65
C ALA A 112 34.53 34.34 -13.23
N ASN A 113 35.45 33.38 -13.23
CA ASN A 113 36.86 33.58 -12.89
C ASN A 113 37.68 34.14 -14.08
N LEU A 114 37.20 35.21 -14.69
CA LEU A 114 37.85 35.84 -15.85
C LEU A 114 38.89 36.89 -15.40
N PRO A 115 39.98 37.09 -16.16
CA PRO A 115 41.00 38.08 -15.83
C PRO A 115 40.40 39.48 -15.73
N SER A 116 40.82 40.26 -14.74
CA SER A 116 40.29 41.61 -14.44
C SER A 116 40.39 42.60 -15.60
N SER A 117 41.36 42.42 -16.50
CA SER A 117 41.53 43.22 -17.72
C SER A 117 40.43 43.01 -18.77
N VAL A 118 39.54 42.03 -18.56
CA VAL A 118 38.56 41.55 -19.53
C VAL A 118 37.12 41.74 -19.02
N LEU A 119 36.88 42.38 -17.86
CA LEU A 119 35.52 42.53 -17.31
C LEU A 119 34.90 43.94 -17.45
N PRO A 120 34.57 44.43 -18.66
CA PRO A 120 33.54 45.46 -18.80
C PRO A 120 32.17 44.92 -18.34
N LYS A 121 31.31 45.79 -17.80
CA LYS A 121 29.87 45.51 -17.53
C LYS A 121 29.12 44.86 -18.72
N VAL A 122 29.64 44.99 -19.94
CA VAL A 122 29.12 44.40 -21.17
C VAL A 122 29.26 42.87 -21.16
N MET A 123 30.33 42.33 -20.59
CA MET A 123 30.61 40.89 -20.58
C MET A 123 29.78 40.13 -19.54
N SER A 124 29.54 40.72 -18.37
CA SER A 124 28.63 40.14 -17.38
C SER A 124 27.20 40.06 -17.92
N LYS A 125 26.75 41.08 -18.66
CA LYS A 125 25.45 41.09 -19.35
C LYS A 125 25.38 40.07 -20.50
N PHE A 126 26.47 39.88 -21.23
CA PHE A 126 26.57 38.84 -22.26
C PHE A 126 26.49 37.43 -21.65
N LEU A 127 27.23 37.18 -20.57
CA LEU A 127 27.19 35.91 -19.84
C LEU A 127 25.80 35.64 -19.27
N SER A 128 25.18 36.62 -18.61
CA SER A 128 23.83 36.43 -18.05
C SER A 128 22.79 36.15 -19.13
N SER A 129 22.81 36.89 -20.26
CA SER A 129 21.86 36.67 -21.36
C SER A 129 22.09 35.33 -22.05
N THR A 130 23.35 34.91 -22.20
CA THR A 130 23.70 33.61 -22.77
C THR A 130 23.24 32.49 -21.85
N LEU A 131 23.57 32.55 -20.56
CA LEU A 131 23.20 31.54 -19.58
C LEU A 131 21.68 31.43 -19.43
N GLN A 132 20.94 32.54 -19.45
CA GLN A 132 19.48 32.52 -19.46
C GLN A 132 18.88 31.74 -20.65
N LYS A 133 19.57 31.69 -21.80
CA LYS A 133 19.12 30.90 -22.96
C LYS A 133 19.52 29.43 -22.89
N VAL A 134 20.64 29.13 -22.23
CA VAL A 134 21.24 27.79 -22.19
C VAL A 134 20.71 26.98 -21.02
N LEU A 135 20.56 27.60 -19.84
CA LEU A 135 20.16 26.93 -18.60
C LEU A 135 18.81 26.21 -18.68
N PRO A 136 17.75 26.76 -19.32
CA PRO A 136 16.51 25.99 -19.51
C PRO A 136 16.74 24.70 -20.29
N GLY A 137 17.59 24.74 -21.32
CA GLY A 137 17.99 23.56 -22.06
C GLY A 137 18.75 22.54 -21.21
N LEU A 138 19.53 23.00 -20.25
CA LEU A 138 20.31 22.14 -19.35
C LEU A 138 19.46 21.53 -18.23
N LEU A 139 18.67 22.35 -17.55
CA LEU A 139 18.01 22.02 -16.29
C LEU A 139 16.61 21.45 -16.45
N CYS A 140 15.84 21.86 -17.46
CA CYS A 140 14.49 21.33 -17.63
C CYS A 140 14.45 19.82 -17.94
N PRO A 141 15.32 19.26 -18.79
CA PRO A 141 15.37 17.80 -19.00
C PRO A 141 15.73 17.01 -17.73
N ALA A 142 16.45 17.63 -16.79
CA ALA A 142 16.74 17.01 -15.51
C ALA A 142 15.47 16.78 -14.68
N VAL A 143 14.47 17.68 -14.80
CA VAL A 143 13.14 17.49 -14.18
C VAL A 143 12.47 16.24 -14.73
N ASP A 144 12.45 16.06 -16.05
CA ASP A 144 11.88 14.86 -16.70
C ASP A 144 12.54 13.59 -16.16
N ALA A 145 13.87 13.59 -16.05
CA ALA A 145 14.60 12.42 -15.56
C ALA A 145 14.30 12.10 -14.10
N VAL A 146 14.16 13.11 -13.23
CA VAL A 146 13.74 12.89 -11.83
C VAL A 146 12.30 12.37 -11.78
N LEU A 147 11.38 12.95 -12.55
CA LEU A 147 9.99 12.45 -12.61
C LEU A 147 9.93 11.00 -13.11
N ASN A 148 10.79 10.62 -14.06
CA ASN A 148 10.88 9.24 -14.52
C ASN A 148 11.39 8.28 -13.43
N LEU A 149 12.29 8.72 -12.53
CA LEU A 149 12.67 7.92 -11.37
C LEU A 149 11.49 7.72 -10.41
N VAL A 150 10.66 8.74 -10.20
CA VAL A 150 9.42 8.62 -9.40
C VAL A 150 8.44 7.66 -10.08
N ASN A 151 8.24 7.81 -11.40
CA ASN A 151 7.37 6.94 -12.19
C ASN A 151 7.81 5.48 -12.15
N ALA A 152 9.12 5.23 -12.21
CA ALA A 152 9.66 3.89 -12.08
C ALA A 152 9.29 3.25 -10.73
N LYS A 153 9.17 4.04 -9.65
CA LYS A 153 8.69 3.54 -8.36
C LYS A 153 7.18 3.31 -8.30
N PHE A 154 6.37 4.02 -9.07
CA PHE A 154 4.94 3.73 -9.13
C PHE A 154 4.65 2.35 -9.74
N THR A 155 5.57 1.79 -10.52
CA THR A 155 5.39 0.44 -11.09
C THR A 155 5.33 -0.66 -10.02
N THR A 156 5.89 -0.43 -8.82
CA THR A 156 5.81 -1.41 -7.72
C THR A 156 4.43 -1.44 -7.06
N MET A 157 3.60 -0.40 -7.26
CA MET A 157 2.24 -0.35 -6.72
C MET A 157 1.35 -1.47 -7.29
N THR A 158 1.56 -1.80 -8.57
CA THR A 158 0.85 -2.86 -9.28
C THR A 158 1.54 -4.21 -9.20
N ALA A 159 2.50 -4.40 -8.28
CA ALA A 159 3.08 -5.72 -8.06
C ALA A 159 2.03 -6.69 -7.48
N GLU A 160 2.08 -7.94 -7.89
CA GLU A 160 1.28 -8.99 -7.27
C GLU A 160 1.86 -9.37 -5.91
N LEU A 161 1.04 -9.23 -4.87
CA LEU A 161 1.37 -9.50 -3.48
C LEU A 161 0.78 -10.87 -3.10
N PRO A 162 1.59 -11.79 -2.54
CA PRO A 162 1.11 -13.13 -2.22
C PRO A 162 0.21 -13.11 -0.96
N LEU A 163 -0.98 -13.71 -1.06
CA LEU A 163 -1.87 -13.99 0.08
C LEU A 163 -1.69 -15.44 0.59
N GLY A 164 -0.44 -15.92 0.57
CA GLY A 164 -0.12 -17.30 0.90
C GLY A 164 -0.62 -18.30 -0.16
N PRO A 165 -1.06 -19.51 0.23
CA PRO A 165 -1.51 -20.53 -0.73
C PRO A 165 -2.90 -20.22 -1.31
N ALA A 166 -3.60 -19.19 -0.80
CA ALA A 166 -4.96 -18.87 -1.19
C ALA A 166 -5.03 -18.06 -2.49
N GLY A 167 -4.00 -17.28 -2.81
CA GLY A 167 -4.06 -16.40 -3.98
C GLY A 167 -3.05 -15.25 -3.97
N THR A 168 -3.33 -14.26 -4.81
CA THR A 168 -2.57 -13.01 -4.92
C THR A 168 -3.49 -11.79 -4.86
N LEU A 169 -2.92 -10.66 -4.45
CA LEU A 169 -3.55 -9.35 -4.37
C LEU A 169 -2.74 -8.35 -5.18
N GLN A 170 -3.40 -7.56 -6.01
CA GLN A 170 -2.79 -6.45 -6.74
C GLN A 170 -3.59 -5.18 -6.50
N TYR A 171 -2.90 -4.05 -6.40
CA TYR A 171 -3.49 -2.72 -6.31
C TYR A 171 -3.27 -1.97 -7.62
N ALA A 172 -4.30 -1.28 -8.12
CA ALA A 172 -4.19 -0.41 -9.28
C ALA A 172 -5.12 0.80 -9.11
N LEU A 173 -4.89 1.87 -9.88
CA LEU A 173 -5.83 2.99 -9.90
C LEU A 173 -7.15 2.57 -10.54
N LEU A 174 -8.23 2.92 -9.87
CA LEU A 174 -9.60 2.83 -10.40
C LEU A 174 -9.90 4.06 -11.25
N THR A 175 -9.51 5.24 -10.78
CA THR A 175 -9.74 6.53 -11.44
C THR A 175 -8.46 7.37 -11.47
N PRO A 176 -8.35 8.36 -12.38
CA PRO A 176 -7.21 9.26 -12.40
C PRO A 176 -7.04 9.99 -11.06
N PRO A 177 -5.80 10.14 -10.54
CA PRO A 177 -5.54 10.80 -9.26
C PRO A 177 -6.11 12.22 -9.20
N VAL A 178 -6.70 12.57 -8.06
CA VAL A 178 -7.21 13.93 -7.81
C VAL A 178 -6.21 14.69 -6.95
N THR A 179 -5.67 15.79 -7.48
CA THR A 179 -4.79 16.68 -6.72
C THR A 179 -5.57 17.88 -6.21
N THR A 180 -5.56 18.12 -4.90
CA THR A 180 -6.12 19.32 -4.26
C THR A 180 -5.01 20.28 -3.84
N ALA A 181 -5.35 21.36 -3.12
CA ALA A 181 -4.36 22.28 -2.58
C ALA A 181 -3.57 21.67 -1.40
N THR A 182 -4.05 20.57 -0.82
CA THR A 182 -3.53 20.04 0.46
C THR A 182 -3.21 18.55 0.44
N PHE A 183 -3.82 17.76 -0.46
CA PHE A 183 -3.59 16.32 -0.57
C PHE A 183 -3.71 15.84 -2.02
N ILE A 184 -3.21 14.63 -2.25
CA ILE A 184 -3.43 13.85 -3.46
C ILE A 184 -4.30 12.65 -3.05
N GLU A 185 -5.39 12.45 -3.77
CA GLU A 185 -6.29 11.31 -3.59
C GLU A 185 -6.05 10.27 -4.69
N LEU A 186 -5.95 9.02 -4.28
CA LEU A 186 -5.75 7.86 -5.14
C LEU A 186 -6.89 6.88 -4.89
N ASP A 187 -7.81 6.76 -5.83
CA ASP A 187 -8.82 5.70 -5.80
C ASP A 187 -8.19 4.40 -6.26
N LEU A 188 -8.06 3.45 -5.35
CA LEU A 188 -7.46 2.15 -5.63
C LEU A 188 -8.55 1.11 -5.86
N LYS A 189 -8.44 0.36 -6.95
CA LYS A 189 -9.08 -0.95 -7.08
C LYS A 189 -8.14 -2.03 -6.58
N THR A 190 -8.71 -3.05 -5.96
CA THR A 190 -8.04 -4.29 -5.60
C THR A 190 -8.40 -5.35 -6.62
N ILE A 191 -7.42 -6.15 -7.01
CA ILE A 191 -7.60 -7.28 -7.93
C ILE A 191 -7.12 -8.50 -7.16
N LEU A 192 -8.06 -9.40 -6.87
CA LEU A 192 -7.80 -10.62 -6.11
C LEU A 192 -7.82 -11.80 -7.08
N HIS A 193 -6.77 -12.61 -7.08
CA HIS A 193 -6.73 -13.86 -7.82
C HIS A 193 -6.73 -15.04 -6.85
N GLN A 194 -7.56 -16.03 -7.13
CA GLN A 194 -7.50 -17.34 -6.47
C GLN A 194 -6.21 -18.07 -6.89
N LYS A 195 -5.85 -19.13 -6.17
CA LYS A 195 -4.69 -19.98 -6.47
C LYS A 195 -4.65 -20.48 -7.93
N GLU A 196 -5.82 -20.70 -8.55
CA GLU A 196 -5.99 -21.16 -9.92
C GLU A 196 -5.88 -20.01 -10.96
N GLY A 197 -5.59 -18.78 -10.52
CA GLY A 197 -5.45 -17.59 -11.37
C GLY A 197 -6.77 -16.92 -11.76
N LYS A 198 -7.91 -17.42 -11.24
CA LYS A 198 -9.22 -16.82 -11.49
C LYS A 198 -9.38 -15.54 -10.66
N GLU A 199 -9.68 -14.43 -11.32
CA GLU A 199 -10.02 -13.17 -10.68
C GLU A 199 -11.34 -13.31 -9.89
N VAL A 200 -11.36 -12.75 -8.68
CA VAL A 200 -12.55 -12.69 -7.83
C VAL A 200 -13.33 -11.43 -8.15
N ASP A 201 -14.60 -11.58 -8.51
CA ASP A 201 -15.50 -10.45 -8.68
C ASP A 201 -15.70 -9.72 -7.35
N LEU A 202 -15.14 -8.52 -7.25
CA LEU A 202 -15.31 -7.63 -6.11
C LEU A 202 -16.46 -6.66 -6.38
N PRO A 203 -17.38 -6.45 -5.41
CA PRO A 203 -18.31 -5.33 -5.49
C PRO A 203 -17.50 -4.05 -5.66
N THR A 204 -17.75 -3.30 -6.73
CA THR A 204 -17.16 -1.97 -6.90
C THR A 204 -17.90 -1.02 -5.97
N ASP A 205 -17.57 -1.09 -4.69
CA ASP A 205 -18.01 -0.09 -3.74
C ASP A 205 -17.08 1.10 -3.90
N GLN A 206 -17.61 2.19 -4.44
CA GLN A 206 -16.96 3.49 -4.38
C GLN A 206 -17.60 4.27 -3.23
N PRO A 207 -17.16 4.06 -1.98
CA PRO A 207 -17.66 4.88 -0.87
C PRO A 207 -17.36 6.34 -1.20
N SER A 208 -18.35 7.22 -1.02
CA SER A 208 -18.16 8.65 -1.18
C SER A 208 -17.22 9.16 -0.08
N LEU A 209 -15.94 9.31 -0.43
CA LEU A 209 -14.91 9.84 0.48
C LEU A 209 -15.09 11.34 0.78
N ALA A 210 -16.14 11.98 0.23
CA ALA A 210 -16.44 13.40 0.42
C ALA A 210 -16.59 13.83 1.89
N SER A 211 -16.83 12.88 2.81
CA SER A 211 -16.93 13.10 4.26
C SER A 211 -15.60 12.89 5.00
N LEU A 212 -14.58 12.33 4.36
CA LEU A 212 -13.28 12.07 4.96
C LEU A 212 -12.38 13.29 4.82
N LEU A 213 -12.34 14.08 5.88
CA LEU A 213 -11.38 15.18 5.96
C LEU A 213 -9.96 14.61 6.05
N PRO A 214 -9.02 15.09 5.20
CA PRO A 214 -7.62 14.71 5.29
C PRO A 214 -7.07 15.02 6.68
N GLN A 215 -6.51 14.02 7.33
CA GLN A 215 -5.82 14.18 8.60
C GLN A 215 -4.53 14.98 8.35
N ARG A 216 -4.46 16.24 8.82
CA ARG A 216 -3.29 17.10 8.58
C ARG A 216 -2.01 16.62 9.26
N ASP A 217 -2.13 15.80 10.30
CA ASP A 217 -1.00 15.29 11.07
C ASP A 217 -0.46 13.95 10.53
N ALA A 218 -1.11 13.36 9.52
CA ALA A 218 -0.68 12.10 8.91
C ALA A 218 -0.05 12.33 7.54
N ALA A 219 1.08 11.67 7.26
CA ALA A 219 1.72 11.72 5.95
C ALA A 219 0.91 10.98 4.86
N THR A 220 0.09 10.01 5.25
CA THR A 220 -0.76 9.22 4.36
C THR A 220 -1.98 8.72 5.13
N GLN A 221 -3.12 8.68 4.45
CA GLN A 221 -4.36 8.12 4.97
C GLN A 221 -4.84 7.05 4.00
N LEU A 222 -5.05 5.83 4.51
CA LEU A 222 -5.55 4.69 3.74
C LEU A 222 -6.94 4.33 4.25
N VAL A 223 -7.88 4.14 3.32
CA VAL A 223 -9.26 3.78 3.60
C VAL A 223 -9.52 2.42 3.00
N LEU A 224 -9.97 1.47 3.81
CA LEU A 224 -10.27 0.11 3.42
C LEU A 224 -11.77 -0.15 3.59
N SER A 225 -12.41 -0.70 2.56
CA SER A 225 -13.83 -1.04 2.64
C SER A 225 -14.04 -2.37 3.36
N ALA A 226 -15.20 -2.52 4.02
CA ALA A 226 -15.58 -3.79 4.63
C ALA A 226 -15.70 -4.91 3.58
N ASN A 227 -16.16 -4.58 2.37
CA ASN A 227 -16.28 -5.54 1.27
C ASN A 227 -14.92 -6.07 0.82
N PHE A 228 -13.89 -5.23 0.77
CA PHE A 228 -12.53 -5.68 0.47
C PHE A 228 -12.06 -6.72 1.50
N LEU A 229 -12.20 -6.43 2.80
CA LEU A 229 -11.83 -7.38 3.86
C LEU A 229 -12.67 -8.67 3.80
N GLY A 230 -13.97 -8.56 3.48
CA GLY A 230 -14.85 -9.73 3.34
C GLY A 230 -14.44 -10.63 2.18
N ALA A 231 -14.05 -10.05 1.05
CA ALA A 231 -13.58 -10.82 -0.10
C ALA A 231 -12.23 -11.48 0.14
N GLU A 232 -11.31 -10.81 0.84
CA GLU A 232 -10.05 -11.41 1.24
C GLU A 232 -10.27 -12.59 2.19
N LEU A 233 -11.13 -12.44 3.20
CA LEU A 233 -11.52 -13.55 4.07
C LEU A 233 -12.21 -14.68 3.29
N SER A 234 -12.94 -14.35 2.21
CA SER A 234 -13.57 -15.34 1.32
C SER A 234 -12.53 -16.21 0.60
N LEU A 235 -11.37 -15.65 0.22
CA LEU A 235 -10.27 -16.43 -0.35
C LEU A 235 -9.67 -17.44 0.64
N LEU A 236 -9.72 -17.12 1.94
CA LEU A 236 -9.13 -17.95 2.99
C LEU A 236 -10.08 -19.02 3.54
N GLN A 237 -11.34 -19.09 3.07
CA GLN A 237 -12.37 -19.96 3.63
C GLN A 237 -11.96 -21.43 3.72
N GLU A 238 -11.38 -21.99 2.65
CA GLU A 238 -10.92 -23.38 2.67
C GLU A 238 -9.83 -23.62 3.71
N SER A 239 -9.00 -22.60 3.98
CA SER A 239 -7.96 -22.65 5.00
C SER A 239 -8.51 -22.55 6.43
N PHE A 240 -9.77 -22.15 6.60
CA PHE A 240 -10.44 -22.15 7.90
C PHE A 240 -11.03 -23.51 8.26
N ASN A 241 -11.08 -24.47 7.33
CA ASN A 241 -11.53 -25.82 7.63
C ASN A 241 -10.65 -26.45 8.72
N LEU A 242 -11.28 -27.07 9.72
CA LEU A 242 -10.57 -27.65 10.86
C LEU A 242 -11.17 -29.00 11.23
N GLU A 243 -10.32 -30.00 11.38
CA GLU A 243 -10.66 -31.28 11.96
C GLU A 243 -10.22 -31.32 13.42
N ILE A 244 -11.14 -31.62 14.33
CA ILE A 244 -10.91 -31.66 15.77
C ILE A 244 -11.14 -33.09 16.25
N SER A 245 -10.07 -33.74 16.72
CA SER A 245 -10.10 -35.10 17.24
C SER A 245 -9.98 -35.13 18.77
N ASN A 246 -10.39 -36.25 19.37
CA ASN A 246 -10.49 -36.41 20.83
C ASN A 246 -9.15 -36.19 21.57
N ASN A 247 -8.00 -36.45 20.94
CA ASN A 247 -6.68 -36.21 21.55
C ASN A 247 -6.35 -34.71 21.69
N MET A 248 -6.85 -33.86 20.79
CA MET A 248 -6.69 -32.41 20.87
C MET A 248 -7.49 -31.82 22.03
N VAL A 249 -8.65 -32.41 22.31
CA VAL A 249 -9.57 -32.05 23.41
C VAL A 249 -8.97 -32.37 24.79
N VAL A 250 -8.28 -33.51 24.91
CA VAL A 250 -7.64 -33.96 26.17
C VAL A 250 -6.43 -33.09 26.55
N ASN A 251 -5.63 -32.65 25.57
CA ASN A 251 -4.46 -31.80 25.81
C ASN A 251 -4.80 -30.39 26.31
N TRP A 252 -6.05 -29.94 26.19
CA TRP A 252 -6.47 -28.63 26.70
C TRP A 252 -6.69 -28.59 28.21
N GLY A 253 -6.95 -29.75 28.84
CA GLY A 253 -7.17 -29.86 30.29
C GLY A 253 -5.90 -29.74 31.13
N GLU A 254 -4.71 -29.97 30.56
CA GLU A 254 -3.43 -29.94 31.29
C GLU A 254 -2.86 -28.51 31.46
N ASN A 255 -3.28 -27.55 30.63
CA ASN A 255 -2.79 -26.16 30.67
C ASN A 255 -3.57 -25.23 31.63
N GLY A 256 -4.30 -25.79 32.60
CA GLY A 256 -4.99 -25.01 33.64
C GLY A 256 -6.25 -24.25 33.18
N MET A 257 -6.66 -24.39 31.92
CA MET A 257 -8.05 -24.16 31.54
C MET A 257 -8.85 -25.41 31.91
N SER A 258 -9.92 -25.22 32.68
CA SER A 258 -10.79 -26.31 33.13
C SER A 258 -11.11 -27.26 31.97
N PRO A 259 -11.17 -28.58 32.19
CA PRO A 259 -11.61 -29.51 31.16
C PRO A 259 -12.96 -28.98 30.68
N LEU A 260 -13.02 -28.69 29.39
CA LEU A 260 -14.13 -28.11 28.66
C LEU A 260 -15.47 -28.34 29.36
N CYS A 261 -16.27 -27.28 29.51
CA CYS A 261 -17.67 -27.34 29.94
C CYS A 261 -18.50 -28.28 29.04
N PHE A 262 -18.31 -29.58 29.16
CA PHE A 262 -19.24 -30.60 28.72
C PHE A 262 -20.27 -30.75 29.85
N ASP A 263 -21.22 -29.82 29.95
CA ASP A 263 -22.43 -30.13 30.70
C ASP A 263 -23.25 -31.13 29.87
N SER A 264 -23.21 -32.37 30.37
CA SER A 264 -23.23 -33.61 29.63
C SER A 264 -24.60 -34.30 29.67
N SER A 265 -25.70 -33.59 29.45
CA SER A 265 -27.03 -34.23 29.51
C SER A 265 -27.72 -34.41 28.16
N GLN A 266 -27.45 -33.56 27.16
CA GLN A 266 -28.11 -33.60 25.86
C GLN A 266 -27.20 -34.12 24.74
N ILE A 267 -25.94 -33.70 24.71
CA ILE A 267 -24.96 -34.18 23.72
C ILE A 267 -24.52 -35.61 24.03
N SER A 268 -24.41 -35.98 25.31
CA SER A 268 -24.16 -37.37 25.74
C SER A 268 -25.27 -38.36 25.37
N ARG A 269 -26.50 -37.87 25.08
CA ARG A 269 -27.58 -38.68 24.52
C ARG A 269 -27.46 -38.86 23.01
N LEU A 270 -26.77 -37.94 22.33
CA LEU A 270 -26.59 -37.93 20.88
C LEU A 270 -25.28 -38.59 20.44
N LEU A 271 -24.26 -38.59 21.31
CA LEU A 271 -22.96 -39.20 21.07
C LEU A 271 -22.90 -40.60 21.70
N PRO A 272 -22.42 -41.64 20.98
CA PRO A 272 -22.23 -42.96 21.56
C PRO A 272 -21.26 -42.90 22.75
N PRO A 273 -21.60 -43.51 23.90
CA PRO A 273 -20.66 -43.61 25.00
C PRO A 273 -19.41 -44.39 24.54
N SER A 274 -18.22 -43.93 24.94
CA SER A 274 -16.90 -44.56 24.74
C SER A 274 -16.25 -44.57 23.35
N GLN A 275 -16.90 -44.03 22.30
CA GLN A 275 -16.28 -43.95 20.96
C GLN A 275 -15.63 -42.58 20.71
N PRO A 276 -14.44 -42.50 20.07
CA PRO A 276 -13.80 -41.22 19.79
C PRO A 276 -14.59 -40.45 18.73
N VAL A 277 -14.82 -39.17 19.02
CA VAL A 277 -15.58 -38.26 18.15
C VAL A 277 -14.61 -37.37 17.39
N LEU A 278 -14.95 -37.14 16.12
CA LEU A 278 -14.30 -36.21 15.23
C LEU A 278 -15.29 -35.08 14.91
N ILE A 279 -14.86 -33.84 15.01
CA ILE A 279 -15.65 -32.68 14.60
C ILE A 279 -14.97 -32.03 13.41
N GLU A 280 -15.63 -32.03 12.27
CA GLU A 280 -15.14 -31.38 11.07
C GLU A 280 -15.87 -30.05 10.88
N MET A 281 -15.13 -28.96 11.03
CA MET A 281 -15.59 -27.59 10.83
C MET A 281 -15.33 -27.17 9.39
N ARG A 282 -16.35 -26.67 8.69
CA ARG A 282 -16.22 -26.20 7.30
C ARG A 282 -16.95 -24.88 7.07
N GLU A 283 -16.37 -23.96 6.30
CA GLU A 283 -17.07 -22.73 5.91
C GLU A 283 -18.14 -23.02 4.86
N ALA A 284 -19.35 -22.48 5.07
CA ALA A 284 -20.54 -22.75 4.24
C ALA A 284 -20.98 -21.55 3.39
N LYS A 285 -20.69 -20.32 3.82
CA LYS A 285 -21.02 -19.08 3.09
C LYS A 285 -19.94 -18.03 3.30
N ALA A 286 -19.81 -17.10 2.35
CA ALA A 286 -18.88 -15.97 2.43
C ALA A 286 -19.01 -15.23 3.78
N PRO A 287 -17.89 -14.89 4.44
CA PRO A 287 -17.90 -14.14 5.68
C PRO A 287 -18.45 -12.72 5.47
N LEU A 288 -19.22 -12.23 6.43
CA LEU A 288 -19.71 -10.86 6.41
C LEU A 288 -18.87 -9.99 7.35
N VAL A 289 -18.30 -8.91 6.81
CA VAL A 289 -17.54 -7.93 7.59
C VAL A 289 -18.40 -6.70 7.81
N THR A 290 -18.41 -6.20 9.04
CA THR A 290 -19.10 -4.95 9.40
C THR A 290 -18.14 -4.07 10.18
N ILE A 291 -18.03 -2.81 9.75
CA ILE A 291 -17.18 -1.80 10.39
C ILE A 291 -18.07 -0.63 10.79
N THR A 292 -18.01 -0.28 12.06
CA THR A 292 -18.70 0.88 12.63
C THR A 292 -17.66 1.74 13.36
N PRO A 293 -17.97 3.01 13.72
CA PRO A 293 -17.05 3.85 14.48
C PRO A 293 -16.57 3.22 15.80
N ASP A 294 -17.45 2.48 16.47
CA ASP A 294 -17.17 1.92 17.79
C ASP A 294 -16.60 0.50 17.76
N LYS A 295 -16.92 -0.27 16.71
CA LYS A 295 -16.59 -1.70 16.65
C LYS A 295 -16.48 -2.21 15.22
N SER A 296 -15.63 -3.22 15.06
CA SER A 296 -15.54 -4.04 13.85
C SER A 296 -15.88 -5.49 14.19
N SER A 297 -16.61 -6.16 13.30
CA SER A 297 -17.00 -7.56 13.50
C SER A 297 -16.99 -8.36 12.21
N VAL A 298 -16.74 -9.66 12.37
CA VAL A 298 -16.84 -10.66 11.30
C VAL A 298 -17.89 -11.68 11.69
N GLN A 299 -18.79 -12.02 10.77
CA GLN A 299 -19.69 -13.14 10.90
C GLN A 299 -19.22 -14.29 10.02
N LEU A 300 -19.01 -15.45 10.64
CA LEU A 300 -18.70 -16.69 9.94
C LEU A 300 -19.91 -17.62 9.95
N PHE A 301 -20.11 -18.28 8.81
CA PHE A 301 -21.20 -19.21 8.59
C PHE A 301 -20.60 -20.56 8.25
N SER A 302 -20.45 -21.41 9.26
CA SER A 302 -19.75 -22.68 9.15
C SER A 302 -20.72 -23.84 9.41
N THR A 303 -20.34 -25.05 9.02
CA THR A 303 -20.96 -26.30 9.48
C THR A 303 -20.01 -27.03 10.41
N ALA A 304 -20.57 -27.74 11.39
CA ALA A 304 -19.85 -28.65 12.26
C ALA A 304 -20.43 -30.05 12.06
N GLU A 305 -19.71 -30.90 11.34
CA GLU A 305 -20.07 -32.31 11.14
C GLU A 305 -19.44 -33.18 12.22
N PHE A 306 -20.29 -33.87 12.99
CA PHE A 306 -19.87 -34.81 14.00
C PHE A 306 -19.78 -36.19 13.38
N ARG A 307 -18.61 -36.82 13.48
CA ARG A 307 -18.38 -38.20 13.08
C ARG A 307 -17.88 -39.02 14.25
N VAL A 308 -18.13 -40.31 14.20
CA VAL A 308 -17.57 -41.27 15.16
C VAL A 308 -16.56 -42.12 14.43
N SER A 309 -15.40 -42.34 15.05
CA SER A 309 -14.33 -43.16 14.48
C SER A 309 -14.20 -44.46 15.27
N PRO A 310 -14.85 -45.57 14.86
CA PRO A 310 -14.59 -46.87 15.45
C PRO A 310 -13.13 -47.28 15.21
N SER A 311 -12.54 -48.04 16.14
CA SER A 311 -11.10 -48.33 16.17
C SER A 311 -10.53 -49.02 14.91
N ASP A 312 -11.38 -49.58 14.05
CA ASP A 312 -11.01 -50.38 12.86
C ASP A 312 -11.85 -50.06 11.60
N SER A 313 -12.53 -48.90 11.54
CA SER A 313 -13.35 -48.53 10.38
C SER A 313 -13.27 -47.06 10.00
N ALA A 314 -13.75 -46.73 8.79
CA ALA A 314 -13.89 -45.35 8.36
C ALA A 314 -14.83 -44.56 9.31
N PRO A 315 -14.57 -43.26 9.56
CA PRO A 315 -15.45 -42.45 10.39
C PRO A 315 -16.87 -42.37 9.83
N GLU A 316 -17.86 -42.63 10.68
CA GLU A 316 -19.28 -42.61 10.31
C GLU A 316 -19.93 -41.29 10.75
N PRO A 317 -20.70 -40.62 9.88
CA PRO A 317 -21.35 -39.36 10.21
C PRO A 317 -22.53 -39.56 11.19
N LEU A 318 -22.62 -38.71 12.20
CA LEU A 318 -23.73 -38.68 13.16
C LEU A 318 -24.75 -37.60 12.81
N PHE A 319 -24.31 -36.34 12.81
CA PHE A 319 -25.16 -35.18 12.55
C PHE A 319 -24.32 -33.96 12.15
N VAL A 320 -24.98 -32.99 11.52
CA VAL A 320 -24.37 -31.73 11.07
C VAL A 320 -25.11 -30.56 11.73
N LEU A 321 -24.35 -29.62 12.29
CA LEU A 321 -24.87 -28.37 12.83
C LEU A 321 -24.47 -27.19 11.95
N ASP A 322 -25.40 -26.29 11.68
CA ASP A 322 -25.09 -24.94 11.20
C ASP A 322 -24.57 -24.12 12.37
N VAL A 323 -23.43 -23.48 12.20
CA VAL A 323 -22.75 -22.65 13.20
C VAL A 323 -22.65 -21.23 12.67
N HIS A 324 -23.29 -20.30 13.37
CA HIS A 324 -23.16 -18.88 13.12
C HIS A 324 -22.31 -18.27 14.23
N SER A 325 -21.12 -17.78 13.87
CA SER A 325 -20.18 -17.17 14.81
C SER A 325 -20.10 -15.67 14.58
N ASP A 326 -20.47 -14.89 15.61
CA ASP A 326 -20.23 -13.45 15.68
C ASP A 326 -18.88 -13.20 16.37
N LEU A 327 -17.95 -12.60 15.63
CA LEU A 327 -16.58 -12.37 16.07
C LEU A 327 -16.29 -10.87 16.15
N ASP A 328 -15.63 -10.44 17.22
CA ASP A 328 -14.98 -9.13 17.30
C ASP A 328 -13.70 -9.16 16.46
N ALA A 329 -13.50 -8.13 15.63
CA ALA A 329 -12.34 -7.99 14.77
C ALA A 329 -11.39 -6.91 15.30
N HIS A 330 -10.14 -7.29 15.55
CA HIS A 330 -9.09 -6.41 16.02
C HIS A 330 -8.02 -6.26 14.95
N PHE A 331 -7.70 -5.01 14.64
CA PHE A 331 -6.73 -4.66 13.61
C PHE A 331 -5.47 -4.09 14.22
N ALA A 332 -4.33 -4.42 13.62
CA ALA A 332 -3.05 -3.77 13.88
C ALA A 332 -2.29 -3.59 12.56
N VAL A 333 -1.38 -2.62 12.50
CA VAL A 333 -0.49 -2.47 11.35
C VAL A 333 0.93 -2.69 11.81
N ALA A 334 1.63 -3.60 11.15
CA ALA A 334 3.05 -3.85 11.35
C ALA A 334 3.67 -4.31 10.03
N GLU A 335 4.87 -3.81 9.73
CA GLU A 335 5.65 -4.21 8.54
C GLU A 335 4.82 -4.12 7.24
N GLU A 336 4.18 -2.96 7.00
CA GLU A 336 3.36 -2.70 5.80
C GLU A 336 2.20 -3.70 5.60
N THR A 337 1.81 -4.38 6.67
CA THR A 337 0.77 -5.41 6.66
C THR A 337 -0.32 -5.05 7.67
N LEU A 338 -1.58 -5.19 7.26
CA LEU A 338 -2.73 -5.14 8.15
C LEU A 338 -2.94 -6.52 8.78
N TRP A 339 -2.74 -6.58 10.08
CA TRP A 339 -2.98 -7.76 10.89
C TRP A 339 -4.43 -7.78 11.35
N LEU A 340 -5.08 -8.93 11.20
CA LEU A 340 -6.43 -9.18 11.70
C LEU A 340 -6.38 -10.31 12.73
N SER A 341 -7.02 -10.08 13.86
CA SER A 341 -7.29 -11.12 14.84
C SER A 341 -8.74 -11.09 15.26
N LEU A 342 -9.30 -12.27 15.48
CA LEU A 342 -10.71 -12.47 15.80
C LEU A 342 -10.86 -13.00 17.22
N SER A 343 -11.87 -12.52 17.93
CA SER A 343 -12.28 -13.06 19.23
C SER A 343 -13.76 -13.40 19.21
N LEU A 344 -14.12 -14.57 19.75
CA LEU A 344 -15.50 -15.01 19.77
C LEU A 344 -16.34 -14.14 20.70
N ARG A 345 -17.36 -13.48 20.15
CA ARG A 345 -18.37 -12.77 20.95
C ARG A 345 -19.53 -13.71 21.26
N ARG A 346 -20.01 -14.42 20.24
CA ARG A 346 -21.16 -15.33 20.35
C ARG A 346 -21.08 -16.39 19.26
N ALA A 347 -21.45 -17.62 19.60
CA ALA A 347 -21.75 -18.67 18.64
C ALA A 347 -23.21 -19.14 18.81
N VAL A 348 -23.93 -19.32 17.71
CA VAL A 348 -25.27 -19.89 17.68
C VAL A 348 -25.27 -21.11 16.78
N CYS A 349 -25.79 -22.21 17.30
CA CYS A 349 -25.79 -23.50 16.61
C CYS A 349 -27.22 -23.92 16.29
N ARG A 350 -27.47 -24.44 15.08
CA ARG A 350 -28.78 -24.93 14.65
C ARG A 350 -28.62 -26.31 14.03
N LEU A 351 -29.43 -27.27 14.45
CA LEU A 351 -29.57 -28.54 13.74
C LEU A 351 -30.64 -28.34 12.65
N HIS A 352 -30.45 -28.87 11.45
CA HIS A 352 -31.34 -28.65 10.29
C HIS A 352 -32.85 -28.93 10.54
N HIS A 353 -33.24 -29.58 11.65
CA HIS A 353 -34.64 -29.84 12.00
C HIS A 353 -35.06 -29.54 13.46
N PHE A 354 -34.16 -29.18 14.37
CA PHE A 354 -34.49 -28.82 15.77
C PHE A 354 -33.49 -27.80 16.34
N SER A 355 -33.94 -26.85 17.16
CA SER A 355 -33.03 -26.05 17.98
C SER A 355 -32.59 -26.91 19.17
N VAL A 356 -31.38 -27.48 19.11
CA VAL A 356 -30.83 -28.28 20.20
C VAL A 356 -30.17 -27.34 21.20
N SER A 357 -30.60 -27.39 22.46
CA SER A 357 -30.02 -26.62 23.58
C SER A 357 -28.60 -27.09 24.01
N GLY A 358 -27.86 -27.77 23.12
CA GLY A 358 -26.44 -28.11 23.25
C GLY A 358 -25.47 -26.98 22.86
N ALA A 359 -25.99 -25.75 22.68
CA ALA A 359 -25.25 -24.56 22.29
C ALA A 359 -23.99 -24.20 23.14
N PRO A 360 -23.92 -24.47 24.46
CA PRO A 360 -22.74 -24.08 25.26
C PRO A 360 -21.46 -24.84 24.90
N VAL A 361 -21.58 -26.12 24.57
CA VAL A 361 -20.41 -27.00 24.32
C VAL A 361 -19.74 -26.64 23.00
N LEU A 362 -20.52 -26.44 21.94
CA LEU A 362 -19.96 -26.05 20.64
C LEU A 362 -19.37 -24.63 20.69
N ALA A 363 -19.98 -23.72 21.45
CA ALA A 363 -19.37 -22.41 21.69
C ALA A 363 -17.98 -22.52 22.35
N GLY A 364 -17.78 -23.48 23.26
CA GLY A 364 -16.47 -23.79 23.83
C GLY A 364 -15.47 -24.31 22.80
N VAL A 365 -15.89 -25.23 21.92
CA VAL A 365 -15.05 -25.75 20.82
C VAL A 365 -14.67 -24.62 19.85
N VAL A 366 -15.62 -23.76 19.49
CA VAL A 366 -15.38 -22.61 18.62
C VAL A 366 -14.38 -21.66 19.26
N HIS A 367 -14.54 -21.37 20.56
CA HIS A 367 -13.67 -20.44 21.30
C HIS A 367 -12.23 -20.97 21.47
N VAL A 368 -12.07 -22.24 21.86
CA VAL A 368 -10.77 -22.79 22.27
C VAL A 368 -9.99 -23.40 21.10
N ALA A 369 -10.68 -23.85 20.06
CA ALA A 369 -10.06 -24.56 18.93
C ALA A 369 -10.19 -23.79 17.62
N TYR A 370 -11.42 -23.48 17.24
CA TYR A 370 -11.73 -23.02 15.90
C TYR A 370 -11.19 -21.61 15.64
N VAL A 371 -11.56 -20.64 16.48
CA VAL A 371 -11.11 -19.25 16.37
C VAL A 371 -9.57 -19.15 16.48
N PRO A 372 -8.88 -19.84 17.41
CA PRO A 372 -7.42 -19.88 17.43
C PRO A 372 -6.80 -20.47 16.16
N SER A 373 -7.41 -21.47 15.54
CA SER A 373 -6.94 -22.03 14.26
C SER A 373 -7.09 -21.01 13.12
N ILE A 374 -8.24 -20.33 13.04
CA ILE A 374 -8.48 -19.24 12.08
C ILE A 374 -7.46 -18.12 12.27
N ASN A 375 -7.23 -17.68 13.51
CA ASN A 375 -6.23 -16.66 13.82
C ASN A 375 -4.80 -17.09 13.39
N ARG A 376 -4.48 -18.38 13.36
CA ARG A 376 -3.19 -18.87 12.83
C ARG A 376 -3.07 -18.64 11.33
N VAL A 377 -4.17 -18.76 10.59
CA VAL A 377 -4.22 -18.44 9.14
C VAL A 377 -4.11 -16.94 8.94
N LEU A 378 -4.86 -16.15 9.72
CA LEU A 378 -4.89 -14.68 9.63
C LEU A 378 -3.59 -13.98 10.04
N ARG A 379 -2.67 -14.67 10.76
CA ARG A 379 -1.31 -14.18 11.06
C ARG A 379 -0.46 -13.87 9.82
N ARG A 380 -0.90 -14.20 8.62
CA ARG A 380 -0.22 -13.76 7.39
C ARG A 380 -0.48 -12.27 7.11
N GLY A 381 -1.64 -11.77 7.55
CA GLY A 381 -2.08 -10.40 7.34
C GLY A 381 -2.34 -10.05 5.87
N VAL A 382 -2.85 -8.84 5.68
CA VAL A 382 -3.16 -8.24 4.38
C VAL A 382 -2.04 -7.27 4.01
N PRO A 383 -1.30 -7.48 2.92
CA PRO A 383 -0.25 -6.55 2.53
C PRO A 383 -0.89 -5.23 2.07
N LEU A 384 -0.45 -4.11 2.64
CA LEU A 384 -0.94 -2.77 2.32
C LEU A 384 -0.29 -2.26 1.02
N PRO A 385 -0.92 -1.32 0.29
CA PRO A 385 -0.36 -0.79 -0.95
C PRO A 385 0.96 -0.04 -0.69
N GLN A 386 1.99 -0.39 -1.45
CA GLN A 386 3.28 0.26 -1.38
C GLN A 386 3.28 1.52 -2.27
N LEU A 387 3.25 2.69 -1.66
CA LEU A 387 3.22 3.98 -2.35
C LEU A 387 4.55 4.70 -2.15
N LEU A 388 5.42 4.68 -3.18
CA LEU A 388 6.68 5.44 -3.21
C LEU A 388 7.62 5.17 -2.00
N GLY A 389 7.55 3.99 -1.39
CA GLY A 389 8.35 3.64 -0.21
C GLY A 389 7.89 4.34 1.08
N ILE A 390 6.66 4.85 1.12
CA ILE A 390 6.01 5.28 2.36
C ILE A 390 5.75 4.05 3.22
N THR A 391 6.12 4.15 4.50
CA THR A 391 5.90 3.11 5.50
C THR A 391 4.75 3.51 6.42
N TYR A 392 3.98 2.53 6.89
CA TYR A 392 2.84 2.74 7.78
C TYR A 392 3.25 2.66 9.27
N GLN A 393 4.33 3.36 9.64
CA GLN A 393 4.78 3.42 11.04
C GLN A 393 3.79 4.23 11.89
N GLU A 394 3.59 3.84 13.14
CA GLU A 394 2.70 4.53 14.10
C GLU A 394 1.25 4.74 13.60
N ALA A 395 0.75 3.80 12.81
CA ALA A 395 -0.60 3.89 12.24
C ALA A 395 -1.70 3.96 13.31
N ASN A 396 -2.61 4.92 13.15
CA ASN A 396 -3.84 5.02 13.94
C ASN A 396 -5.01 4.43 13.14
N ILE A 397 -5.65 3.39 13.68
CA ILE A 397 -6.75 2.67 13.02
C ILE A 397 -8.08 3.12 13.63
N ARG A 398 -9.04 3.47 12.77
CA ARG A 398 -10.39 3.86 13.18
C ARG A 398 -11.43 3.26 12.25
N GLY A 399 -12.53 2.76 12.81
CA GLY A 399 -13.71 2.40 12.05
C GLY A 399 -14.51 3.65 11.64
N MET A 400 -15.23 3.56 10.54
CA MET A 400 -16.13 4.62 10.07
C MET A 400 -17.29 4.01 9.30
N GLU A 401 -18.47 4.59 9.45
CA GLU A 401 -19.60 4.36 8.55
C GLU A 401 -19.68 5.50 7.53
N VAL A 402 -19.81 5.14 6.26
CA VAL A 402 -20.09 6.11 5.20
C VAL A 402 -21.60 6.36 5.25
N GLY A 403 -21.98 7.58 5.63
CA GLY A 403 -23.38 7.99 5.63
C GLY A 403 -23.97 7.83 4.22
N THR A 404 -25.09 7.12 4.14
CA THR A 404 -25.87 6.93 2.91
C THR A 404 -26.49 8.23 2.41
#